data_AF-A0A949A8T7-F1
#
_entry.id   AF-A0A949A8T7-F1
#
_cell.length_a   1.000
_cell.length_b   1.000
_cell.length_c   1.000
_cell.angle_alpha   90.00
_cell.angle_beta   90.00
_cell.angle_gamma   90.00
#
_symmetry.space_group_name_H-M   'P 1'
#
loop_
_entity.id
_entity.type
_entity.pdbx_description
1 polymer ?
#
loop_
_entity_poly.entity_id
_entity_poly.type
_entity_poly.pdbx_seq_one_letter_code
_entity_poly.pdbx_strand_id
1 'polypeptide(L)'
;MIRKTIPVLAAVLLAAIFLFDACKKAAVETYTVTVTVSVGVSGTPLAGTYYLDAGNQLTYSYELNEGYAKLTVLLDGKEVEASGTITVSGDHTMRAYSDANTEFTLTVTRGTGVNGTPETGTYTYAQGALVDYSYVLADGYSYLLVKLDGVDVESHGTITMSEDYSLNASAVATDNIQGSWSLSESYNDNSSFNVTLVFVGTHKSGTVTDSDGGSGTYTFNEGMDDEVVFTLVFPDVTYEYTGSFSDANTMSGTCKRYRTSDNVISGTWSASRITVAAAASSSSPTANPRRRRF
;
A
#
# COMPACT_ATOMS: atom_id res chain seq x y z
N MET A 1 -6.05 -61.44 110.29
CA MET A 1 -7.19 -61.41 109.34
C MET A 1 -6.86 -60.39 108.25
N ILE A 2 -6.54 -60.82 107.01
CA ILE A 2 -7.45 -60.87 105.84
C ILE A 2 -7.92 -59.44 105.47
N ARG A 3 -7.75 -58.84 104.28
CA ARG A 3 -7.27 -59.23 102.93
C ARG A 3 -7.02 -57.93 102.11
N LYS A 4 -6.14 -58.07 101.11
CA LYS A 4 -5.99 -57.31 99.85
C LYS A 4 -7.22 -56.51 99.35
N THR A 5 -7.00 -55.31 98.79
CA THR A 5 -7.12 -55.02 97.34
C THR A 5 -6.55 -53.63 96.96
N ILE A 6 -5.91 -53.57 95.78
CA ILE A 6 -5.37 -52.45 94.97
C ILE A 6 -6.25 -52.37 93.68
N PRO A 7 -6.25 -51.38 92.73
CA PRO A 7 -5.77 -49.97 92.61
C PRO A 7 -6.88 -49.00 92.06
N VAL A 8 -6.52 -47.75 91.67
CA VAL A 8 -6.78 -47.05 90.36
C VAL A 8 -6.48 -45.54 90.57
N LEU A 9 -5.34 -45.01 90.08
CA LEU A 9 -5.12 -44.30 88.79
C LEU A 9 -5.55 -42.81 88.78
N ALA A 10 -4.57 -41.89 88.71
CA ALA A 10 -4.60 -40.58 88.01
C ALA A 10 -3.29 -39.81 88.33
N ALA A 11 -2.28 -39.89 87.48
CA ALA A 11 -1.95 -38.92 86.42
C ALA A 11 -1.23 -37.66 86.94
N VAL A 12 0.11 -37.73 86.87
CA VAL A 12 1.07 -36.65 87.13
C VAL A 12 1.09 -35.72 85.90
N LEU A 13 0.80 -34.43 86.08
CA LEU A 13 1.00 -33.41 85.05
C LEU A 13 2.37 -32.75 85.29
N LEU A 14 3.35 -33.10 84.47
CA LEU A 14 4.67 -32.47 84.42
C LEU A 14 4.63 -31.35 83.38
N ALA A 15 4.77 -30.09 83.79
CA ALA A 15 4.89 -28.97 82.88
C ALA A 15 6.30 -28.95 82.27
N ALA A 16 6.44 -29.47 81.04
CA ALA A 16 7.63 -29.29 80.23
C ALA A 16 7.59 -27.89 79.59
N ILE A 17 8.50 -27.01 80.02
CA ILE A 17 8.77 -25.74 79.37
C ILE A 17 9.47 -26.05 78.04
N PHE A 18 8.73 -26.04 76.94
CA PHE A 18 9.31 -26.04 75.61
C PHE A 18 9.93 -24.67 75.35
N LEU A 19 11.27 -24.62 75.35
CA LEU A 19 12.02 -23.59 74.65
C LEU A 19 11.64 -23.68 73.17
N PHE A 20 10.79 -22.78 72.70
CA PHE A 20 10.65 -22.53 71.27
C PHE A 20 11.97 -21.91 70.80
N ASP A 21 12.89 -22.77 70.34
CA ASP A 21 13.95 -22.36 69.45
C ASP A 21 13.27 -21.89 68.16
N ALA A 22 12.96 -20.60 68.12
CA ALA A 22 12.60 -19.91 66.89
C ALA A 22 13.85 -20.00 66.00
N CYS A 23 13.91 -21.04 65.17
CA CYS A 23 14.85 -21.14 64.08
C CYS A 23 14.70 -19.87 63.25
N LYS A 24 15.60 -18.90 63.45
CA LYS A 24 15.75 -17.75 62.56
C LYS A 24 16.09 -18.32 61.20
N LYS A 25 15.10 -18.44 60.31
CA LYS A 25 15.34 -18.65 58.89
C LYS A 25 16.33 -17.56 58.48
N ALA A 26 17.53 -17.95 58.05
CA ALA A 26 18.51 -17.00 57.54
C ALA A 26 17.82 -16.19 56.44
N ALA A 27 17.90 -14.85 56.52
CA ALA A 27 17.44 -14.01 55.44
C ALA A 27 18.30 -14.38 54.22
N VAL A 28 17.65 -14.92 53.19
CA VAL A 28 18.34 -15.22 51.94
C VAL A 28 18.55 -13.89 51.25
N GLU A 29 19.81 -13.55 50.98
CA GLU A 29 20.15 -12.34 50.25
C GLU A 29 19.66 -12.48 48.82
N THR A 30 19.00 -11.44 48.30
CA THR A 30 18.45 -11.42 46.94
C THR A 30 19.14 -10.35 46.13
N TYR A 31 19.50 -10.67 44.89
CA TYR A 31 20.06 -9.73 43.93
C TYR A 31 19.20 -9.64 42.68
N THR A 32 19.46 -8.61 41.88
CA THR A 32 18.74 -8.33 40.64
C THR A 32 19.53 -8.76 39.42
N VAL A 33 18.82 -9.27 38.41
CA VAL A 33 19.35 -9.41 37.05
C VAL A 33 18.46 -8.61 36.12
N THR A 34 19.00 -7.53 35.56
CA THR A 34 18.27 -6.69 34.59
C THR A 34 18.62 -7.11 33.18
N VAL A 35 17.62 -7.51 32.41
CA VAL A 35 17.75 -8.04 31.05
C VAL A 35 17.16 -7.05 30.06
N THR A 36 17.93 -6.67 29.04
CA THR A 36 17.42 -5.94 27.88
C THR A 36 17.66 -6.74 26.61
N VAL A 37 16.63 -6.86 25.77
CA VAL A 37 16.71 -7.56 24.48
C VAL A 37 16.28 -6.58 23.38
N SER A 38 17.10 -6.41 22.33
CA SER A 38 16.74 -5.55 21.19
C SER A 38 15.75 -6.22 20.25
N VAL A 39 15.20 -5.43 19.32
CA VAL A 39 14.53 -6.00 18.14
C VAL A 39 15.50 -6.92 17.39
N GLY A 40 14.96 -7.96 16.75
CA GLY A 40 15.75 -8.93 15.99
C GLY A 40 16.45 -10.00 16.81
N VAL A 41 16.28 -10.01 18.13
CA VAL A 41 16.81 -11.04 19.02
C VAL A 41 15.65 -11.72 19.73
N SER A 42 15.64 -13.06 19.72
CA SER A 42 14.73 -13.88 20.51
C SER A 42 15.51 -14.72 21.52
N GLY A 43 14.85 -15.22 22.56
CA GLY A 43 15.52 -16.04 23.55
C GLY A 43 14.94 -15.95 24.95
N THR A 44 15.70 -16.48 25.90
CA THR A 44 15.38 -16.49 27.33
C THR A 44 16.61 -16.07 28.15
N PRO A 45 16.43 -15.39 29.30
CA PRO A 45 15.19 -14.79 29.78
C PRO A 45 14.67 -13.65 28.87
N LEU A 46 13.38 -13.30 29.01
CA LEU A 46 12.80 -12.14 28.33
C LEU A 46 13.33 -10.83 28.95
N ALA A 47 13.15 -9.71 28.25
CA ALA A 47 13.51 -8.42 28.81
C ALA A 47 12.72 -8.13 30.10
N GLY A 48 13.41 -7.67 31.15
CA GLY A 48 12.81 -7.44 32.46
C GLY A 48 13.83 -7.46 33.60
N THR A 49 13.36 -7.24 34.82
CA THR A 49 14.17 -7.33 36.04
C THR A 49 13.75 -8.56 36.82
N TYR A 50 14.71 -9.43 37.10
CA TYR A 50 14.55 -10.67 37.84
C TYR A 50 15.16 -10.54 39.23
N TYR A 51 14.47 -11.03 40.25
CA TYR A 51 14.97 -11.07 41.64
C TYR A 51 15.28 -12.52 42.00
N LEU A 52 16.53 -12.80 42.33
CA LEU A 52 17.03 -14.16 42.54
C LEU A 52 17.83 -14.23 43.83
N ASP A 53 17.66 -15.33 44.56
CA ASP A 53 18.44 -15.63 45.76
C ASP A 53 19.93 -15.78 45.41
N ALA A 54 20.80 -15.28 46.29
CA ALA A 54 22.25 -15.40 46.15
C ALA A 54 22.67 -16.87 46.05
N GLY A 55 23.51 -17.17 45.05
CA GLY A 55 23.96 -18.52 44.71
C GLY A 55 23.06 -19.26 43.72
N ASN A 56 21.86 -18.77 43.40
CA ASN A 56 21.04 -19.35 42.34
C ASN A 56 21.69 -19.19 40.97
N GLN A 57 21.31 -20.06 40.05
CA GLN A 57 21.77 -20.03 38.67
C GLN A 57 20.66 -19.52 37.74
N LEU A 58 21.01 -18.63 36.82
CA LEU A 58 20.15 -18.15 35.74
C LEU A 58 20.75 -18.59 34.40
N THR A 59 20.08 -19.51 33.73
CA THR A 59 20.43 -19.92 32.36
C THR A 59 19.86 -18.94 31.36
N TYR A 60 20.63 -18.64 30.32
CA TYR A 60 20.22 -17.78 29.22
C TYR A 60 20.59 -18.42 27.88
N SER A 61 19.82 -18.09 26.85
CA SER A 61 20.05 -18.50 25.46
C SER A 61 19.35 -17.50 24.56
N TYR A 62 20.13 -16.80 23.74
CA TYR A 62 19.63 -15.84 22.76
C TYR A 62 20.02 -16.26 21.36
N GLU A 63 19.13 -15.99 20.42
CA GLU A 63 19.31 -16.27 19.01
C GLU A 63 18.95 -15.04 18.19
N LEU A 64 19.63 -14.92 17.05
CA LEU A 64 19.38 -13.87 16.10
C LEU A 64 18.19 -14.28 15.23
N ASN A 65 17.19 -13.41 15.12
CA ASN A 65 16.08 -13.63 14.20
C ASN A 65 16.59 -13.48 12.76
N GLU A 66 15.88 -14.11 11.83
CA GLU A 66 16.14 -13.97 10.40
C GLU A 66 16.13 -12.49 9.99
N GLY A 67 17.11 -12.09 9.17
CA GLY A 67 17.26 -10.73 8.66
C GLY A 67 18.15 -9.79 9.46
N TYR A 68 18.71 -10.26 10.57
CA TYR A 68 19.64 -9.49 11.40
C TYR A 68 21.07 -10.02 11.21
N ALA A 69 22.08 -9.16 11.23
CA ALA A 69 23.41 -9.51 10.72
C ALA A 69 24.41 -9.98 11.80
N LYS A 70 24.15 -9.68 13.08
CA LYS A 70 25.00 -10.12 14.20
C LYS A 70 24.24 -10.10 15.52
N LEU A 71 24.45 -11.12 16.36
CA LEU A 71 24.04 -11.15 17.77
C LEU A 71 25.23 -10.83 18.65
N THR A 72 25.07 -9.89 19.57
CA THR A 72 26.02 -9.65 20.66
C THR A 72 25.30 -9.76 22.00
N VAL A 73 25.86 -10.57 22.91
CA VAL A 73 25.36 -10.75 24.27
C VAL A 73 26.40 -10.23 25.24
N LEU A 74 26.01 -9.32 26.13
CA LEU A 74 26.87 -8.73 27.15
C LEU A 74 26.35 -9.10 28.54
N LEU A 75 27.23 -9.63 29.39
CA LEU A 75 27.04 -9.73 30.83
C LEU A 75 27.91 -8.68 31.52
N ASP A 76 27.31 -7.78 32.29
CA ASP A 76 27.97 -6.69 33.00
C ASP A 76 28.90 -5.85 32.11
N GLY A 77 28.44 -5.62 30.87
CA GLY A 77 29.16 -4.86 29.85
C GLY A 77 30.28 -5.63 29.14
N LYS A 78 30.49 -6.91 29.46
CA LYS A 78 31.47 -7.77 28.80
C LYS A 78 30.79 -8.78 27.87
N GLU A 79 31.31 -8.93 26.66
CA GLU A 79 30.81 -9.91 25.70
C GLU A 79 30.99 -11.34 26.20
N VAL A 80 29.92 -12.13 26.04
CA VAL A 80 29.81 -13.54 26.41
C VAL A 80 29.18 -14.31 25.26
N GLU A 81 29.28 -15.64 25.31
CA GLU A 81 28.59 -16.52 24.37
C GLU A 81 27.07 -16.30 24.43
N ALA A 82 26.39 -16.60 23.31
CA ALA A 82 24.95 -16.37 23.15
C ALA A 82 24.07 -17.18 24.12
N SER A 83 24.60 -18.29 24.65
CA SER A 83 23.96 -19.09 25.69
C SER A 83 24.95 -19.42 26.81
N GLY A 84 24.43 -19.59 28.02
CA GLY A 84 25.25 -19.86 29.21
C GLY A 84 24.44 -19.83 30.50
N THR A 85 25.17 -19.84 31.62
CA THR A 85 24.58 -19.77 32.96
C THR A 85 25.36 -18.80 33.82
N ILE A 86 24.63 -17.94 34.54
CA ILE A 86 25.17 -16.95 35.47
C ILE A 86 24.88 -17.46 36.89
N THR A 87 25.88 -17.41 37.77
CA THR A 87 25.64 -17.60 39.22
C THR A 87 25.39 -16.23 39.84
N VAL A 88 24.25 -16.05 40.50
CA VAL A 88 23.84 -14.78 41.09
C VAL A 88 24.66 -14.54 42.36
N SER A 89 25.71 -13.74 42.24
CA SER A 89 26.58 -13.35 43.37
C SER A 89 26.51 -11.86 43.69
N GLY A 90 25.76 -11.11 42.89
CA GLY A 90 25.51 -9.69 43.02
C GLY A 90 24.45 -9.26 42.00
N ASP A 91 24.24 -7.95 41.90
CA ASP A 91 23.42 -7.40 40.83
C ASP A 91 24.12 -7.55 39.47
N HIS A 92 23.39 -8.02 38.47
CA HIS A 92 23.91 -8.22 37.12
C HIS A 92 23.06 -7.51 36.07
N THR A 93 23.68 -7.18 34.95
CA THR A 93 23.03 -6.67 33.74
C THR A 93 23.32 -7.58 32.56
N MET A 94 22.26 -8.00 31.87
CA MET A 94 22.34 -8.81 30.66
C MET A 94 21.76 -8.00 29.49
N ARG A 95 22.53 -7.88 28.40
CA ARG A 95 22.07 -7.23 27.18
C ARG A 95 22.27 -8.15 26.00
N ALA A 96 21.20 -8.51 25.29
CA ALA A 96 21.27 -9.22 24.02
C ALA A 96 20.76 -8.29 22.93
N TYR A 97 21.58 -8.01 21.92
CA TYR A 97 21.19 -7.09 20.86
C TYR A 97 21.79 -7.46 19.52
N SER A 98 21.16 -6.96 18.45
CA SER A 98 21.70 -7.08 17.11
C SER A 98 22.54 -5.87 16.71
N ASP A 99 23.73 -6.14 16.16
CA ASP A 99 24.59 -5.16 15.49
C ASP A 99 24.33 -5.22 13.98
N ALA A 100 23.75 -4.16 13.42
CA ALA A 100 23.40 -4.00 12.01
C ALA A 100 22.25 -4.90 11.50
N ASN A 101 21.19 -4.24 11.06
CA ASN A 101 20.13 -4.88 10.28
C ASN A 101 20.61 -4.87 8.83
N THR A 102 20.70 -6.03 8.17
CA THR A 102 20.85 -6.03 6.72
C THR A 102 19.56 -5.42 6.16
N GLU A 103 19.70 -4.35 5.39
CA GLU A 103 18.57 -3.68 4.76
C GLU A 103 18.67 -3.82 3.25
N PHE A 104 17.53 -4.01 2.61
CA PHE A 104 17.39 -4.06 1.18
C PHE A 104 16.40 -3.01 0.70
N THR A 105 16.60 -2.57 -0.53
CA THR A 105 15.78 -1.55 -1.17
C THR A 105 14.78 -2.19 -2.12
N LEU A 106 13.55 -1.71 -2.08
CA LEU A 106 12.55 -1.97 -3.11
C LEU A 106 12.34 -0.68 -3.89
N THR A 107 12.72 -0.68 -5.16
CA THR A 107 12.47 0.44 -6.08
C THR A 107 11.22 0.14 -6.91
N VAL A 108 10.19 0.95 -6.72
CA VAL A 108 8.89 0.80 -7.37
C VAL A 108 8.74 1.86 -8.45
N THR A 109 8.49 1.42 -9.68
CA THR A 109 8.12 2.30 -10.81
C THR A 109 6.72 1.97 -11.28
N ARG A 110 5.79 2.89 -11.12
CA ARG A 110 4.43 2.76 -11.62
C ARG A 110 4.20 3.69 -12.81
N GLY A 111 3.87 3.11 -13.95
CA GLY A 111 3.51 3.83 -15.17
C GLY A 111 2.13 4.49 -15.08
N THR A 112 1.89 5.46 -15.96
CA THR A 112 0.57 6.05 -16.17
C THR A 112 -0.48 4.97 -16.45
N GLY A 113 -1.67 5.13 -15.89
CA GLY A 113 -2.76 4.18 -16.09
C GLY A 113 -2.77 2.97 -15.17
N VAL A 114 -1.87 2.93 -14.18
CA VAL A 114 -1.84 1.89 -13.16
C VAL A 114 -2.17 2.51 -11.80
N ASN A 115 -3.12 1.90 -11.10
CA ASN A 115 -3.47 2.22 -9.71
C ASN A 115 -3.06 1.06 -8.80
N GLY A 116 -2.81 1.30 -7.52
CA GLY A 116 -2.52 0.23 -6.55
C GLY A 116 -1.50 0.61 -5.49
N THR A 117 -0.89 -0.39 -4.88
CA THR A 117 0.19 -0.24 -3.89
C THR A 117 1.29 -1.26 -4.15
N PRO A 118 2.55 -0.96 -3.83
CA PRO A 118 3.08 0.32 -3.31
C PRO A 118 3.03 1.51 -4.31
N GLU A 119 3.20 2.73 -3.80
CA GLU A 119 3.41 3.95 -4.61
C GLU A 119 4.80 4.00 -5.22
N THR A 120 4.95 4.69 -6.35
CA THR A 120 6.27 4.91 -6.97
C THR A 120 7.23 5.51 -5.96
N GLY A 121 8.41 4.93 -5.84
CA GLY A 121 9.41 5.36 -4.87
C GLY A 121 10.43 4.27 -4.54
N THR A 122 11.41 4.64 -3.72
CA THR A 122 12.38 3.70 -3.16
C THR A 122 12.13 3.56 -1.68
N TYR A 123 11.97 2.32 -1.23
CA TYR A 123 11.68 1.97 0.16
C TYR A 123 12.78 1.06 0.69
N THR A 124 13.12 1.21 1.96
CA THR A 124 14.12 0.36 2.63
C THR A 124 13.43 -0.55 3.62
N TYR A 125 13.78 -1.83 3.59
CA TYR A 125 13.21 -2.86 4.45
C TYR A 125 14.33 -3.70 5.07
N ALA A 126 14.10 -4.21 6.28
CA ALA A 126 14.96 -5.23 6.86
C ALA A 126 14.91 -6.51 6.01
N GLN A 127 16.01 -7.26 5.98
CA GLN A 127 16.06 -8.57 5.34
C GLN A 127 14.96 -9.49 5.89
N GLY A 128 14.33 -10.26 5.01
CA GLY A 128 13.22 -11.15 5.33
C GLY A 128 11.87 -10.45 5.51
N ALA A 129 11.80 -9.12 5.44
CA ALA A 129 10.52 -8.41 5.46
C ALA A 129 9.64 -8.85 4.29
N LEU A 130 8.33 -8.97 4.55
CA LEU A 130 7.32 -9.29 3.54
C LEU A 130 6.64 -8.00 3.07
N VAL A 131 6.63 -7.77 1.76
CA VAL A 131 6.02 -6.58 1.14
C VAL A 131 4.95 -7.01 0.17
N ASP A 132 3.69 -6.73 0.52
CA ASP A 132 2.55 -7.00 -0.37
C ASP A 132 2.43 -5.93 -1.46
N TYR A 133 2.07 -6.36 -2.67
CA TYR A 133 1.75 -5.49 -3.79
C TYR A 133 0.46 -5.91 -4.48
N SER A 134 -0.24 -4.94 -5.06
CA SER A 134 -1.46 -5.14 -5.83
C SER A 134 -1.66 -3.96 -6.77
N TYR A 135 -1.77 -4.26 -8.06
CA TYR A 135 -1.98 -3.27 -9.12
C TYR A 135 -3.21 -3.61 -9.96
N VAL A 136 -3.88 -2.57 -10.41
CA VAL A 136 -5.05 -2.62 -11.29
C VAL A 136 -4.97 -1.51 -12.34
N LEU A 137 -5.67 -1.70 -13.46
CA LEU A 137 -5.78 -0.68 -14.49
C LEU A 137 -6.62 0.50 -14.01
N ALA A 138 -6.22 1.71 -14.41
CA ALA A 138 -7.09 2.87 -14.41
C ALA A 138 -8.07 2.80 -15.59
N ASP A 139 -9.16 3.57 -15.53
CA ASP A 139 -10.07 3.72 -16.68
C ASP A 139 -9.34 4.32 -17.89
N GLY A 140 -9.64 3.82 -19.10
CA GLY A 140 -8.95 4.24 -20.33
C GLY A 140 -7.56 3.63 -20.54
N TYR A 141 -7.25 2.55 -19.83
CA TYR A 141 -6.01 1.78 -20.02
C TYR A 141 -6.32 0.28 -20.12
N SER A 142 -5.49 -0.43 -20.87
CA SER A 142 -5.53 -1.88 -21.05
C SER A 142 -4.15 -2.50 -20.83
N TYR A 143 -4.12 -3.84 -20.80
CA TYR A 143 -2.89 -4.63 -20.72
C TYR A 143 -1.95 -4.23 -19.57
N LEU A 144 -2.34 -4.58 -18.34
CA LEU A 144 -1.48 -4.41 -17.18
C LEU A 144 -0.34 -5.43 -17.22
N LEU A 145 0.89 -4.93 -17.18
CA LEU A 145 2.10 -5.73 -17.07
C LEU A 145 2.81 -5.37 -15.77
N VAL A 146 3.09 -6.38 -14.94
CA VAL A 146 3.85 -6.22 -13.70
C VAL A 146 5.09 -7.09 -13.78
N LYS A 147 6.24 -6.50 -13.43
CA LYS A 147 7.56 -7.13 -13.48
C LYS A 147 8.29 -6.97 -12.16
N LEU A 148 8.77 -8.07 -11.61
CA LEU A 148 9.75 -8.08 -10.51
C LEU A 148 11.11 -8.41 -11.12
N ASP A 149 12.08 -7.50 -10.97
CA ASP A 149 13.43 -7.58 -11.57
C ASP A 149 13.43 -7.89 -13.07
N GLY A 150 12.43 -7.36 -13.78
CA GLY A 150 12.27 -7.55 -15.22
C GLY A 150 11.55 -8.85 -15.62
N VAL A 151 11.23 -9.73 -14.67
CA VAL A 151 10.46 -10.97 -14.89
C VAL A 151 8.97 -10.72 -14.67
N ASP A 152 8.15 -11.19 -15.60
CA ASP A 152 6.69 -11.05 -15.51
C ASP A 152 6.14 -11.82 -14.29
N VAL A 153 5.31 -11.13 -13.50
CA VAL A 153 4.62 -11.67 -12.32
C VAL A 153 3.13 -11.35 -12.39
N GLU A 154 2.34 -11.96 -11.52
CA GLU A 154 0.93 -11.60 -11.36
C GLU A 154 0.79 -10.14 -10.91
N SER A 155 -0.40 -9.54 -11.09
CA SER A 155 -0.62 -8.15 -10.72
C SER A 155 -0.71 -7.93 -9.20
N HIS A 156 -0.69 -8.99 -8.40
CA HIS A 156 -0.66 -8.97 -6.95
C HIS A 156 0.26 -10.06 -6.40
N GLY A 157 0.81 -9.85 -5.21
CA GLY A 157 1.62 -10.86 -4.53
C GLY A 157 2.36 -10.30 -3.33
N THR A 158 3.32 -11.07 -2.82
CA THR A 158 4.18 -10.70 -1.69
C THR A 158 5.64 -10.90 -2.09
N ILE A 159 6.48 -9.92 -1.80
CA ILE A 159 7.94 -9.98 -2.00
C ILE A 159 8.58 -10.24 -0.64
N THR A 160 9.44 -11.25 -0.55
CA THR A 160 10.35 -11.43 0.59
C THR A 160 11.63 -10.67 0.30
N MET A 161 11.97 -9.68 1.13
CA MET A 161 13.15 -8.83 0.94
C MET A 161 14.43 -9.58 1.29
N SER A 162 14.98 -10.36 0.36
CA SER A 162 16.27 -11.06 0.50
C SER A 162 17.44 -10.41 -0.24
N GLU A 163 17.14 -9.44 -1.10
CA GLU A 163 18.08 -8.62 -1.86
C GLU A 163 17.37 -7.33 -2.30
N ASP A 164 18.07 -6.45 -3.01
CA ASP A 164 17.46 -5.29 -3.64
C ASP A 164 16.53 -5.73 -4.78
N TYR A 165 15.31 -5.19 -4.80
CA TYR A 165 14.29 -5.52 -5.80
C TYR A 165 13.84 -4.30 -6.61
N SER A 166 13.47 -4.53 -7.86
CA SER A 166 12.79 -3.56 -8.72
C SER A 166 11.41 -4.07 -9.13
N LEU A 167 10.37 -3.35 -8.71
CA LEU A 167 8.98 -3.65 -9.07
C LEU A 167 8.47 -2.61 -10.06
N ASN A 168 8.15 -3.05 -11.28
CA ASN A 168 7.71 -2.18 -12.35
C ASN A 168 6.30 -2.59 -12.79
N ALA A 169 5.37 -1.63 -12.81
CA ALA A 169 4.03 -1.86 -13.33
C ALA A 169 3.74 -0.85 -14.45
N SER A 170 3.27 -1.33 -15.60
CA SER A 170 2.91 -0.49 -16.75
C SER A 170 1.60 -0.92 -17.37
N ALA A 171 0.93 0.03 -18.02
CA ALA A 171 -0.28 -0.18 -18.78
C ALA A 171 -0.18 0.49 -20.15
N VAL A 172 -1.01 0.05 -21.09
CA VAL A 172 -1.13 0.64 -22.42
C VAL A 172 -2.37 1.56 -22.41
N ALA A 173 -2.21 2.81 -22.84
CA ALA A 173 -3.37 3.69 -22.99
C ALA A 173 -4.28 3.14 -24.09
N THR A 174 -5.58 3.03 -23.83
CA THR A 174 -6.57 2.78 -24.88
C THR A 174 -6.99 4.10 -25.50
N ASP A 175 -7.47 4.05 -26.74
CA ASP A 175 -8.09 5.21 -27.36
C ASP A 175 -9.31 5.63 -26.52
N ASN A 176 -9.22 6.81 -25.91
CA ASN A 176 -10.21 7.28 -24.95
C ASN A 176 -11.07 8.40 -25.53
N ILE A 177 -12.33 8.14 -25.83
CA ILE A 177 -13.23 9.15 -26.41
C ILE A 177 -13.61 10.30 -25.46
N GLN A 178 -13.46 10.13 -24.15
CA GLN A 178 -13.86 11.13 -23.14
C GLN A 178 -13.21 12.51 -23.37
N GLY A 179 -13.92 13.57 -23.00
CA GLY A 179 -13.44 14.95 -23.07
C GLY A 179 -14.01 15.75 -24.24
N SER A 180 -13.35 16.87 -24.55
CA SER A 180 -13.82 17.84 -25.54
C SER A 180 -13.16 17.66 -26.90
N TRP A 181 -13.95 17.78 -27.97
CA TRP A 181 -13.52 17.58 -29.35
C TRP A 181 -14.09 18.63 -30.28
N SER A 182 -13.31 19.08 -31.25
CA SER A 182 -13.79 19.92 -32.35
C SER A 182 -14.25 19.00 -33.48
N LEU A 183 -15.55 18.93 -33.73
CA LEU A 183 -16.17 18.15 -34.80
C LEU A 183 -16.37 19.01 -36.05
N SER A 184 -16.02 18.47 -37.21
CA SER A 184 -16.36 18.98 -38.53
C SER A 184 -17.11 17.91 -39.32
N GLU A 185 -18.27 18.26 -39.87
CA GLU A 185 -19.09 17.36 -40.67
C GLU A 185 -19.43 17.95 -42.05
N SER A 186 -19.52 17.09 -43.05
CA SER A 186 -19.86 17.44 -44.43
C SER A 186 -20.83 16.41 -45.01
N TYR A 187 -21.92 16.88 -45.60
CA TYR A 187 -22.99 16.04 -46.14
C TYR A 187 -23.04 16.07 -47.67
N ASN A 188 -23.67 15.04 -48.24
CA ASN A 188 -23.83 14.90 -49.69
C ASN A 188 -24.76 15.95 -50.32
N ASP A 189 -25.52 16.69 -49.51
CA ASP A 189 -26.33 17.84 -49.93
C ASP A 189 -25.54 19.17 -49.92
N ASN A 190 -24.20 19.08 -49.79
CA ASN A 190 -23.27 20.21 -49.68
C ASN A 190 -23.41 21.04 -48.39
N SER A 191 -24.20 20.61 -47.41
CA SER A 191 -24.20 21.23 -46.08
C SER A 191 -23.00 20.79 -45.24
N SER A 192 -22.51 21.69 -44.40
CA SER A 192 -21.42 21.41 -43.45
C SER A 192 -21.60 22.18 -42.16
N PHE A 193 -21.11 21.60 -41.07
CA PHE A 193 -21.25 22.16 -39.72
C PHE A 193 -19.96 21.92 -38.93
N ASN A 194 -19.73 22.78 -37.94
CA ASN A 194 -18.63 22.62 -36.99
C ASN A 194 -19.18 22.87 -35.59
N VAL A 195 -18.97 21.92 -34.68
CA VAL A 195 -19.46 21.99 -33.30
C VAL A 195 -18.39 21.48 -32.34
N THR A 196 -18.52 21.84 -31.07
CA THR A 196 -17.70 21.24 -30.01
C THR A 196 -18.48 20.11 -29.37
N LEU A 197 -17.95 18.88 -29.39
CA LEU A 197 -18.49 17.74 -28.65
C LEU A 197 -17.88 17.66 -27.26
N VAL A 198 -18.67 17.21 -26.29
CA VAL A 198 -18.21 16.84 -24.96
C VAL A 198 -18.72 15.45 -24.62
N PHE A 199 -17.81 14.48 -24.51
CA PHE A 199 -18.09 13.09 -24.12
C PHE A 199 -17.83 12.91 -22.61
N VAL A 200 -18.85 12.41 -21.90
CA VAL A 200 -18.81 12.14 -20.46
C VAL A 200 -19.31 10.71 -20.21
N GLY A 201 -18.58 9.93 -19.42
CA GLY A 201 -18.91 8.54 -19.14
C GLY A 201 -17.66 7.74 -18.81
N THR A 202 -17.59 6.51 -19.32
CA THR A 202 -16.41 5.63 -19.30
C THR A 202 -15.69 5.69 -20.66
N HIS A 203 -14.52 5.09 -20.80
CA HIS A 203 -13.89 4.97 -22.13
C HIS A 203 -14.75 4.20 -23.14
N LYS A 204 -15.61 3.26 -22.70
CA LYS A 204 -16.48 2.45 -23.57
C LYS A 204 -17.84 3.05 -23.87
N SER A 205 -18.42 3.82 -22.96
CA SER A 205 -19.79 4.33 -23.16
C SER A 205 -20.13 5.50 -22.25
N GLY A 206 -21.10 6.28 -22.68
CA GLY A 206 -21.58 7.43 -21.93
C GLY A 206 -22.51 8.33 -22.74
N THR A 207 -22.53 9.60 -22.36
CA THR A 207 -23.30 10.65 -23.01
C THR A 207 -22.39 11.57 -23.82
N VAL A 208 -22.92 12.09 -24.92
CA VAL A 208 -22.28 13.13 -25.72
C VAL A 208 -23.23 14.32 -25.81
N THR A 209 -22.67 15.52 -25.74
CA THR A 209 -23.37 16.78 -26.01
C THR A 209 -22.58 17.57 -27.04
N ASP A 210 -23.26 18.40 -27.83
CA ASP A 210 -22.60 19.38 -28.69
C ASP A 210 -22.85 20.82 -28.26
N SER A 211 -22.09 21.76 -28.84
CA SER A 211 -22.18 23.19 -28.55
C SER A 211 -23.48 23.86 -29.02
N ASP A 212 -24.24 23.20 -29.89
CA ASP A 212 -25.45 23.73 -30.50
C ASP A 212 -26.72 23.19 -29.80
N GLY A 213 -26.55 22.36 -28.77
CA GLY A 213 -27.60 21.86 -27.89
C GLY A 213 -28.06 20.42 -28.19
N GLY A 214 -27.39 19.73 -29.12
CA GLY A 214 -27.58 18.32 -29.39
C GLY A 214 -27.10 17.47 -28.22
N SER A 215 -27.80 16.36 -27.96
CA SER A 215 -27.38 15.41 -26.93
C SER A 215 -27.71 13.98 -27.32
N GLY A 216 -26.93 13.02 -26.81
CA GLY A 216 -27.17 11.61 -27.05
C GLY A 216 -26.17 10.73 -26.30
N THR A 217 -25.89 9.56 -26.86
CA THR A 217 -25.03 8.56 -26.23
C THR A 217 -23.92 8.13 -27.16
N TYR A 218 -22.83 7.61 -26.59
CA TYR A 218 -21.76 6.98 -27.35
C TYR A 218 -21.45 5.59 -26.82
N THR A 219 -20.89 4.78 -27.71
CA THR A 219 -20.23 3.50 -27.43
C THR A 219 -18.92 3.42 -28.20
N PHE A 220 -17.88 2.91 -27.55
CA PHE A 220 -16.61 2.53 -28.15
C PHE A 220 -16.46 1.01 -28.04
N ASN A 221 -16.48 0.36 -29.20
CA ASN A 221 -16.40 -1.09 -29.31
C ASN A 221 -14.95 -1.49 -29.57
N GLU A 222 -14.30 -2.08 -28.57
CA GLU A 222 -12.95 -2.62 -28.70
C GLU A 222 -12.99 -3.95 -29.47
N GLY A 223 -12.17 -4.09 -30.51
CA GLY A 223 -12.20 -5.26 -31.40
C GLY A 223 -11.08 -5.28 -32.44
N MET A 224 -11.25 -6.09 -33.48
CA MET A 224 -10.28 -6.14 -34.60
C MET A 224 -10.28 -4.83 -35.39
N ASP A 225 -11.40 -4.11 -35.37
CA ASP A 225 -11.58 -2.76 -35.89
C ASP A 225 -12.25 -1.93 -34.78
N ASP A 226 -11.45 -1.23 -33.97
CA ASP A 226 -11.97 -0.37 -32.91
C ASP A 226 -12.94 0.68 -33.49
N GLU A 227 -14.18 0.69 -32.99
CA GLU A 227 -15.28 1.47 -33.58
C GLU A 227 -15.88 2.44 -32.56
N VAL A 228 -15.96 3.71 -32.96
CA VAL A 228 -16.67 4.79 -32.28
C VAL A 228 -18.06 4.92 -32.88
N VAL A 229 -19.09 4.79 -32.06
CA VAL A 229 -20.49 5.03 -32.44
C VAL A 229 -21.09 6.05 -31.50
N PHE A 230 -21.72 7.10 -32.01
CA PHE A 230 -22.47 8.03 -31.18
C PHE A 230 -23.66 8.67 -31.90
N THR A 231 -24.59 9.21 -31.12
CA THR A 231 -25.79 9.89 -31.61
C THR A 231 -25.89 11.29 -31.04
N LEU A 232 -26.43 12.21 -31.83
CA LEU A 232 -26.88 13.53 -31.36
C LEU A 232 -28.33 13.72 -31.77
N VAL A 233 -29.18 14.00 -30.79
CA VAL A 233 -30.61 14.22 -30.96
C VAL A 233 -30.93 15.66 -30.66
N PHE A 234 -31.57 16.31 -31.63
CA PHE A 234 -32.23 17.61 -31.50
C PHE A 234 -33.74 17.41 -31.60
N PRO A 235 -34.56 18.42 -31.27
CA PRO A 235 -36.02 18.30 -31.32
C PRO A 235 -36.58 17.78 -32.66
N ASP A 236 -35.97 18.15 -33.78
CA ASP A 236 -36.50 17.88 -35.13
C ASP A 236 -35.59 17.00 -36.00
N VAL A 237 -34.41 16.61 -35.51
CA VAL A 237 -33.40 15.92 -36.32
C VAL A 237 -32.50 15.05 -35.46
N THR A 238 -32.18 13.87 -35.99
CA THR A 238 -31.23 12.94 -35.39
C THR A 238 -30.00 12.81 -36.28
N TYR A 239 -28.85 12.74 -35.62
CA TYR A 239 -27.56 12.50 -36.21
C TYR A 239 -26.98 11.20 -35.64
N GLU A 240 -26.45 10.37 -36.52
CA GLU A 240 -25.73 9.15 -36.19
C GLU A 240 -24.32 9.21 -36.76
N TYR A 241 -23.35 8.81 -35.95
CA TYR A 241 -21.94 8.85 -36.29
C TYR A 241 -21.33 7.47 -36.05
N THR A 242 -20.57 7.00 -37.01
CA THR A 242 -19.74 5.79 -36.93
C THR A 242 -18.34 6.13 -37.43
N GLY A 243 -17.30 5.71 -36.73
CA GLY A 243 -15.93 6.01 -37.11
C GLY A 243 -14.91 5.27 -36.27
N SER A 244 -13.66 5.69 -36.35
CA SER A 244 -12.56 5.13 -35.58
C SER A 244 -11.53 6.20 -35.24
N PHE A 245 -10.66 5.90 -34.28
CA PHE A 245 -9.48 6.70 -34.01
C PHE A 245 -8.43 6.45 -35.09
N SER A 246 -7.86 7.52 -35.65
CA SER A 246 -6.62 7.43 -36.42
C SER A 246 -5.40 7.56 -35.53
N ASP A 247 -5.55 8.25 -34.40
CA ASP A 247 -4.61 8.40 -33.30
C ASP A 247 -5.37 8.84 -32.04
N ALA A 248 -4.69 8.91 -30.89
CA ALA A 248 -5.30 9.26 -29.60
C ALA A 248 -6.03 10.62 -29.56
N ASN A 249 -5.82 11.51 -30.54
CA ASN A 249 -6.37 12.85 -30.61
C ASN A 249 -7.17 13.13 -31.88
N THR A 250 -7.35 12.14 -32.76
CA THR A 250 -8.06 12.31 -34.02
C THR A 250 -8.97 11.13 -34.28
N MET A 251 -10.23 11.41 -34.61
CA MET A 251 -11.21 10.42 -35.02
C MET A 251 -11.93 10.88 -36.27
N SER A 252 -12.39 9.93 -37.09
CA SER A 252 -13.13 10.24 -38.32
C SER A 252 -14.01 9.09 -38.75
N GLY A 253 -14.97 9.36 -39.62
CA GLY A 253 -15.82 8.32 -40.17
C GLY A 253 -16.98 8.84 -41.02
N THR A 254 -18.06 8.09 -40.98
CA THR A 254 -19.31 8.41 -41.70
C THR A 254 -20.38 8.87 -40.73
N CYS A 255 -21.25 9.76 -41.21
CA CYS A 255 -22.38 10.26 -40.45
C CYS A 255 -23.67 10.21 -41.29
N LYS A 256 -24.80 10.19 -40.60
CA LYS A 256 -26.14 10.30 -41.18
C LYS A 256 -26.92 11.34 -40.43
N ARG A 257 -27.71 12.13 -41.15
CA ARG A 257 -28.68 13.08 -40.61
C ARG A 257 -30.06 12.77 -41.17
N TYR A 258 -31.07 12.68 -40.32
CA TYR A 258 -32.44 12.42 -40.75
C TYR A 258 -33.48 12.99 -39.80
N ARG A 259 -34.63 13.39 -40.35
CA ARG A 259 -35.84 13.78 -39.56
C ARG A 259 -36.84 12.63 -39.43
N THR A 260 -36.85 11.76 -40.45
CA THR A 260 -37.63 10.52 -40.54
C THR A 260 -36.76 9.48 -41.21
N SER A 261 -37.04 8.19 -41.01
CA SER A 261 -36.26 7.07 -41.59
C SER A 261 -36.15 7.11 -43.11
N ASP A 262 -37.07 7.80 -43.79
CA ASP A 262 -37.19 7.82 -45.25
C ASP A 262 -36.40 8.96 -45.91
N ASN A 263 -35.81 9.86 -45.12
CA ASN A 263 -35.03 11.01 -45.60
C ASN A 263 -33.68 11.08 -44.89
N VAL A 264 -32.79 10.17 -45.29
CA VAL A 264 -31.42 10.05 -44.76
C VAL A 264 -30.46 10.78 -45.68
N ILE A 265 -29.75 11.75 -45.13
CA ILE A 265 -28.63 12.42 -45.80
C ILE A 265 -27.35 11.90 -45.16
N SER A 266 -26.54 11.22 -45.97
CA SER A 266 -25.24 10.71 -45.53
C SER A 266 -24.14 11.74 -45.71
N GLY A 267 -23.08 11.60 -44.93
CA GLY A 267 -21.91 12.46 -44.96
C GLY A 267 -20.68 11.79 -44.35
N THR A 268 -19.63 12.59 -44.20
CA THR A 268 -18.41 12.22 -43.49
C THR A 268 -18.12 13.24 -42.40
N TRP A 269 -17.35 12.82 -41.41
CA TRP A 269 -16.95 13.66 -40.30
C TRP A 269 -15.51 13.41 -39.89
N SER A 270 -14.91 14.42 -39.28
CA SER A 270 -13.62 14.34 -38.59
C SER A 270 -13.70 15.12 -37.30
N ALA A 271 -13.03 14.66 -36.25
CA ALA A 271 -12.90 15.41 -35.02
C ALA A 271 -11.47 15.36 -34.47
N SER A 272 -11.06 16.46 -33.86
CA SER A 272 -9.75 16.60 -33.19
C SER A 272 -9.94 16.98 -31.73
N ARG A 273 -9.17 16.35 -30.84
CA ARG A 273 -9.26 16.60 -29.40
C ARG A 273 -8.88 18.04 -29.07
N ILE A 274 -9.71 18.69 -28.27
CA ILE A 274 -9.42 20.03 -27.73
C ILE A 274 -8.59 19.82 -26.46
N THR A 275 -7.28 19.99 -26.57
CA THR A 275 -6.40 20.03 -25.40
C THR A 275 -6.43 21.44 -24.81
N VAL A 276 -6.69 21.56 -23.51
CA VAL A 276 -6.58 22.85 -22.82
C VAL A 276 -5.10 23.17 -22.64
N ALA A 277 -4.47 23.68 -23.71
CA ALA A 277 -3.19 24.36 -23.62
C ALA A 277 -3.43 25.87 -23.64
N ALA A 278 -3.01 26.55 -22.56
CA ALA A 278 -2.93 28.00 -22.37
C ALA A 278 -4.23 28.77 -22.05
N ALA A 279 -4.70 28.66 -20.80
CA ALA A 279 -5.42 29.72 -20.11
C ALA A 279 -4.64 30.19 -18.86
N ALA A 280 -3.34 30.44 -19.01
CA ALA A 280 -2.49 30.98 -17.93
C ALA A 280 -1.31 31.79 -18.48
N SER A 281 -1.55 32.79 -19.35
CA SER A 281 -0.58 33.87 -19.61
C SER A 281 -1.18 35.02 -20.44
N SER A 282 -2.29 35.61 -20.00
CA SER A 282 -2.65 36.97 -20.43
C SER A 282 -3.50 37.71 -19.39
N SER A 283 -3.01 37.75 -18.14
CA SER A 283 -3.34 38.86 -17.25
C SER A 283 -2.05 39.53 -16.79
N SER A 284 -1.70 40.61 -17.46
CA SER A 284 -0.86 41.65 -16.87
C SER A 284 -1.69 42.93 -16.84
N PRO A 285 -2.14 43.39 -15.67
CA PRO A 285 -2.77 44.69 -15.52
C PRO A 285 -1.66 45.70 -15.26
N THR A 286 -1.19 46.38 -16.31
CA THR A 286 -0.32 47.55 -16.12
C THR A 286 -1.14 48.82 -16.27
N ALA A 287 -1.60 49.33 -15.14
CA ALA A 287 -2.16 50.66 -15.02
C ALA A 287 -1.04 51.72 -15.08
N ASN A 288 -1.11 52.60 -16.10
CA ASN A 288 -0.94 54.09 -16.09
C ASN A 288 0.42 54.70 -15.58
N PRO A 289 0.78 56.00 -15.78
CA PRO A 289 0.14 57.08 -16.54
C PRO A 289 1.08 58.06 -17.33
N ARG A 290 0.45 59.05 -18.01
CA ARG A 290 0.91 60.44 -18.35
C ARG A 290 1.68 60.74 -19.66
N ARG A 291 1.05 61.59 -20.51
CA ARG A 291 1.41 62.98 -20.97
C ARG A 291 0.97 63.20 -22.43
N ARG A 292 -0.06 64.03 -22.68
CA ARG A 292 -0.04 65.49 -23.01
C ARG A 292 0.50 65.86 -24.40
N ARG A 293 -0.39 66.52 -25.18
CA ARG A 293 -0.19 67.41 -26.35
C ARG A 293 0.23 66.71 -27.65
N PHE A 294 -0.25 67.04 -28.84
CA PHE A 294 -1.01 68.19 -29.35
C PHE A 294 -2.27 67.72 -30.10
#